data_AF-A0A182QU12-F1
#
_entry.id   AF-A0A182QU12-F1
#
_cell.length_a   1.000
_cell.length_b   1.000
_cell.length_c   1.000
_cell.angle_alpha   90.00
_cell.angle_beta   90.00
_cell.angle_gamma   90.00
#
_symmetry.space_group_name_H-M   'P 1'
#
loop_
_entity.id
_entity.type
_entity.pdbx_description
1 polymer ?
#
loop_
_entity_poly.entity_id
_entity_poly.type
_entity_poly.pdbx_seq_one_letter_code
_entity_poly.pdbx_strand_id
1 'polypeptide(L)'
;LQEVVHQLDSNKMAGLNVDDVKVSLQKFGLYDYVVFVLMLLSCAMIGVYFGFLKKKAKKGDAEADYLVGNRQMKVIPVSLSLIASFISGISLLGTPTEIYIYGVQYMYIVGGVISMGFIMMYFYLPVFHNLKLTSTYQYLQTRFDRRMRLFGSILFTLATMAWLPIVIYVPALAFNQVTGINIHLITPIVCVICIFYTCVGGLKAVVWTDVVQTVLMFGAMVLIIVKGTLDVGGLSVVMERAKASGRIEGPDLRFDMTTRHNIYSCVIGGVVYWLKTNAVSQNMIQRYLSLPSMAAAKKALWTFIFGTLVLLALCCYSGLLIYAKYYDCDPLTTKLAKAKDQLLPLLVMDTLGDFPGLPGLFVAGVFSAALSSLSTGLNSMSAVVLEDFFKPFSNRPLTEKQSSIIMRAVVAIFGAICVGLVLVVEKLGSVLQLSMSLGSVSNGPLLGIFTLGVLVPWANGTGAIVGGSVGLAVMIWVCLKAQIAIASGDLTFDVKPVDTRGCSYHFIASEPMSMLAINATVPPIDSTPAEPEFALYHISYLWYTTMGALITIVIAVIVSFIVGANKPDEMNPNLFSPFIQRILRRRRIAARCQLEMVTGGIKEIIQ
;
A
#
# COMPACT_ATOMS: atom_id res chain seq x y z
N LEU A 1 23.90 34.57 9.85
CA LEU A 1 22.78 34.45 10.81
C LEU A 1 22.34 33.00 11.01
N GLN A 2 22.04 32.22 9.95
CA GLN A 2 21.72 30.78 10.07
C GLN A 2 22.87 29.93 10.65
N GLU A 3 24.13 30.17 10.26
CA GLU A 3 25.30 29.52 10.91
C GLU A 3 25.39 29.82 12.41
N VAL A 4 25.02 31.05 12.82
CA VAL A 4 25.05 31.47 14.23
C VAL A 4 23.93 30.80 15.02
N VAL A 5 22.74 30.62 14.43
CA VAL A 5 21.63 29.86 15.05
C VAL A 5 21.97 28.38 15.15
N HIS A 6 22.56 27.78 14.12
CA HIS A 6 23.01 26.39 14.14
C HIS A 6 24.12 26.16 15.18
N GLN A 7 25.05 27.10 15.33
CA GLN A 7 26.06 27.06 16.39
C GLN A 7 25.44 27.21 17.79
N LEU A 8 24.41 28.05 17.95
CA LEU A 8 23.71 28.22 19.23
C LEU A 8 22.94 26.95 19.65
N ASP A 9 22.27 26.26 18.73
CA ASP A 9 21.59 25.00 19.06
C ASP A 9 22.57 23.82 19.22
N SER A 10 23.65 23.78 18.44
CA SER A 10 24.75 22.82 18.66
C SER A 10 25.39 23.00 20.04
N ASN A 11 25.56 24.25 20.51
CA ASN A 11 26.08 24.55 21.84
C ASN A 11 25.09 24.21 22.97
N LYS A 12 23.77 24.26 22.73
CA LYS A 12 22.77 23.78 23.71
C LYS A 12 22.77 22.26 23.86
N MET A 13 23.09 21.53 22.80
CA MET A 13 23.14 20.06 22.80
C MET A 13 24.50 19.50 23.22
N ALA A 14 25.53 20.34 23.27
CA ALA A 14 26.87 19.97 23.71
C ALA A 14 26.87 19.49 25.16
N GLY A 15 27.28 18.24 25.39
CA GLY A 15 27.37 17.62 26.71
C GLY A 15 26.10 16.91 27.21
N LEU A 16 24.99 16.95 26.46
CA LEU A 16 23.80 16.15 26.76
C LEU A 16 23.97 14.69 26.31
N ASN A 17 23.28 13.76 26.98
CA ASN A 17 23.14 12.39 26.49
C ASN A 17 22.07 12.35 25.38
N VAL A 18 22.13 11.37 24.48
CA VAL A 18 21.16 11.23 23.37
C VAL A 18 19.71 11.15 23.85
N ASP A 19 19.45 10.56 25.02
CA ASP A 19 18.11 10.53 25.60
C ASP A 19 17.62 11.93 26.02
N ASP A 20 18.51 12.79 26.53
CA ASP A 20 18.17 14.17 26.88
C ASP A 20 17.90 15.01 25.63
N VAL A 21 18.72 14.83 24.58
CA VAL A 21 18.49 15.45 23.27
C VAL A 21 17.13 15.03 22.72
N LYS A 22 16.81 13.73 22.81
CA LYS A 22 15.52 13.20 22.39
C LYS A 22 14.37 13.86 23.14
N VAL A 23 14.44 13.95 24.46
CA VAL A 23 13.40 14.61 25.28
C VAL A 23 13.28 16.09 24.92
N SER A 24 14.40 16.77 24.66
CA SER A 24 14.40 18.19 24.28
C SER A 24 13.71 18.45 22.94
N LEU A 25 13.69 17.46 22.04
CA LEU A 25 13.01 17.52 20.74
C LEU A 25 11.52 17.14 20.83
N GLN A 26 11.03 16.62 21.96
CA GLN A 26 9.61 16.27 22.17
C GLN A 26 8.77 17.49 22.57
N LYS A 27 8.87 18.59 21.81
CA LYS A 27 8.17 19.86 22.06
C LYS A 27 6.76 19.89 21.47
N PHE A 28 5.93 18.87 21.71
CA PHE A 28 4.55 18.88 21.20
C PHE A 28 3.64 19.68 22.15
N GLY A 29 3.34 20.94 21.76
CA GLY A 29 2.64 21.91 22.61
C GLY A 29 1.12 21.89 22.48
N LEU A 30 0.46 22.77 23.24
CA LEU A 30 -1.01 22.91 23.23
C LEU A 30 -1.56 23.17 21.82
N TYR A 31 -0.94 24.06 21.05
CA TYR A 31 -1.38 24.38 19.69
C TYR A 31 -1.29 23.18 18.75
N ASP A 32 -0.28 22.32 18.93
CA ASP A 32 -0.12 21.10 18.13
C ASP A 32 -1.25 20.10 18.44
N TYR A 33 -1.58 19.91 19.72
CA TYR A 33 -2.73 19.12 20.14
C TYR A 33 -4.04 19.68 19.60
N VAL A 34 -4.23 21.01 19.60
CA VAL A 34 -5.43 21.64 19.05
C VAL A 34 -5.57 21.35 17.55
N VAL A 35 -4.52 21.53 16.75
CA VAL A 35 -4.55 21.22 15.31
C VAL A 35 -4.86 19.74 15.07
N PHE A 36 -4.20 18.86 15.82
CA PHE A 36 -4.40 17.42 15.71
C PHE A 36 -5.84 16.99 16.07
N VAL A 37 -6.37 17.48 17.19
CA VAL A 37 -7.73 17.17 17.65
C VAL A 37 -8.77 17.76 16.72
N LEU A 38 -8.58 18.98 16.20
CA LEU A 38 -9.48 19.58 15.21
C LEU A 38 -9.55 18.74 13.93
N MET A 39 -8.42 18.17 13.47
CA MET A 39 -8.42 17.25 12.34
C MET A 39 -9.28 16.00 12.64
N LEU A 40 -9.11 15.36 13.81
CA LEU A 40 -9.90 14.19 14.20
C LEU A 40 -11.40 14.51 14.31
N LEU A 41 -11.73 15.64 14.93
CA LEU A 41 -13.12 16.12 15.04
C LEU A 41 -13.71 16.43 13.67
N SER A 42 -12.96 17.03 12.75
CA SER A 42 -13.42 17.29 11.39
C SER A 42 -13.79 16.00 10.65
N CYS A 43 -13.00 14.94 10.80
CA CYS A 43 -13.29 13.63 10.22
C CYS A 43 -14.56 13.02 10.82
N ALA A 44 -14.69 13.07 12.16
CA ALA A 44 -15.89 12.59 12.85
C ALA A 44 -17.15 13.36 12.45
N MET A 45 -17.06 14.70 12.35
CA MET A 45 -18.18 15.56 11.93
C MET A 45 -18.62 15.28 10.49
N ILE A 46 -17.69 15.07 9.55
CA ILE A 46 -18.02 14.66 8.17
C ILE A 46 -18.75 13.31 8.19
N GLY A 47 -18.26 12.35 8.98
CA GLY A 47 -18.91 11.06 9.19
C GLY A 47 -20.36 11.20 9.68
N VAL A 48 -20.58 11.99 10.74
CA VAL A 48 -21.91 12.27 11.30
C VAL A 48 -22.82 12.98 10.30
N TYR A 49 -22.30 13.95 9.56
CA TYR A 49 -23.07 14.69 8.55
C TYR A 49 -23.62 13.78 7.46
N PHE A 50 -22.78 12.90 6.89
CA PHE A 50 -23.24 11.97 5.87
C PHE A 50 -24.10 10.82 6.44
N GLY A 51 -23.83 10.38 7.67
CA GLY A 51 -24.56 9.29 8.31
C GLY A 51 -25.97 9.65 8.80
N PHE A 52 -26.16 10.86 9.34
CA PHE A 52 -27.41 11.29 9.96
C PHE A 52 -28.11 12.43 9.22
N LEU A 53 -27.39 13.48 8.82
CA LEU A 53 -28.00 14.72 8.30
C LEU A 53 -28.36 14.63 6.81
N LYS A 54 -27.59 13.88 6.01
CA LYS A 54 -27.80 13.75 4.57
C LYS A 54 -28.53 12.47 4.15
N LYS A 55 -29.19 11.78 5.09
CA LYS A 55 -29.89 10.51 4.83
C LYS A 55 -31.15 10.75 3.97
N LYS A 56 -30.94 10.92 2.65
CA LYS A 56 -31.97 10.98 1.60
C LYS A 56 -32.07 9.67 0.81
N ALA A 57 -31.74 8.54 1.43
CA ALA A 57 -31.91 7.25 0.77
C ALA A 57 -33.41 6.94 0.67
N LYS A 58 -33.92 6.79 -0.56
CA LYS A 58 -35.24 6.17 -0.79
C LYS A 58 -35.17 4.74 -0.26
N LYS A 59 -36.27 4.25 0.34
CA LYS A 59 -36.43 2.87 0.83
C LYS A 59 -35.99 1.90 -0.29
N GLY A 60 -34.96 1.07 -0.06
CA GLY A 60 -34.40 0.14 -1.03
C GLY A 60 -32.98 0.45 -1.56
N ASP A 61 -32.47 1.68 -1.46
CA ASP A 61 -31.15 2.08 -1.99
C ASP A 61 -30.06 2.28 -0.92
N ALA A 62 -30.37 2.05 0.36
CA ALA A 62 -29.47 2.40 1.47
C ALA A 62 -28.13 1.64 1.41
N GLU A 63 -28.13 0.39 0.94
CA GLU A 63 -26.92 -0.42 0.81
C GLU A 63 -26.04 0.04 -0.36
N ALA A 64 -26.63 0.30 -1.53
CA ALA A 64 -25.91 0.83 -2.69
C ALA A 64 -25.36 2.24 -2.41
N ASP A 65 -26.06 3.03 -1.61
CA ASP A 65 -25.59 4.35 -1.17
C ASP A 65 -24.40 4.23 -0.21
N TYR A 66 -24.48 3.30 0.75
CA TYR A 66 -23.41 3.04 1.72
C TYR A 66 -22.15 2.46 1.04
N LEU A 67 -22.31 1.50 0.13
CA LEU A 67 -21.20 0.77 -0.48
C LEU A 67 -20.62 1.49 -1.70
N VAL A 68 -21.42 2.05 -2.60
CA VAL A 68 -20.92 2.61 -3.88
C VAL A 68 -21.35 4.06 -4.12
N GLY A 69 -21.96 4.71 -3.13
CA GLY A 69 -22.39 6.11 -3.23
C GLY A 69 -23.39 6.36 -4.36
N ASN A 70 -24.22 5.36 -4.70
CA ASN A 70 -25.14 5.37 -5.85
C ASN A 70 -24.49 5.60 -7.22
N ARG A 71 -23.17 5.43 -7.34
CA ARG A 71 -22.40 5.60 -8.59
C ARG A 71 -22.51 6.97 -9.25
N GLN A 72 -22.71 8.01 -8.44
CA GLN A 72 -22.85 9.40 -8.88
C GLN A 72 -21.73 10.28 -8.31
N MET A 73 -20.60 9.68 -7.92
CA MET A 73 -19.49 10.43 -7.35
C MET A 73 -18.78 11.28 -8.40
N LYS A 74 -18.17 12.37 -7.96
CA LYS A 74 -17.40 13.27 -8.82
C LYS A 74 -15.96 12.79 -8.95
N VAL A 75 -15.34 13.06 -10.11
CA VAL A 75 -13.97 12.60 -10.44
C VAL A 75 -12.94 13.11 -9.43
N ILE A 76 -12.96 14.40 -9.07
CA ILE A 76 -11.93 14.99 -8.19
C ILE A 76 -11.96 14.36 -6.78
N PRO A 77 -13.10 14.31 -6.07
CA PRO A 77 -13.16 13.64 -4.77
C PRO A 77 -12.71 12.18 -4.82
N VAL A 78 -13.15 11.43 -5.84
CA VAL A 78 -12.74 10.02 -6.00
C VAL A 78 -11.24 9.90 -6.25
N SER A 79 -10.65 10.80 -7.04
CA SER A 79 -9.20 10.78 -7.34
C SER A 79 -8.37 11.12 -6.10
N LEU A 80 -8.74 12.16 -5.35
CA LEU A 80 -8.06 12.52 -4.10
C LEU A 80 -8.21 11.41 -3.06
N SER A 81 -9.38 10.79 -3.01
CA SER A 81 -9.61 9.62 -2.18
C SER A 81 -8.69 8.47 -2.57
N LEU A 82 -8.62 8.09 -3.86
CA LEU A 82 -7.67 7.08 -4.36
C LEU A 82 -6.22 7.40 -3.98
N ILE A 83 -5.81 8.67 -4.10
CA ILE A 83 -4.49 9.16 -3.69
C ILE A 83 -4.29 8.91 -2.18
N ALA A 84 -5.18 9.42 -1.32
CA ALA A 84 -5.09 9.29 0.13
C ALA A 84 -4.95 7.84 0.61
N SER A 85 -5.83 6.97 0.11
CA SER A 85 -5.91 5.59 0.60
C SER A 85 -4.82 4.69 0.02
N PHE A 86 -4.24 5.03 -1.13
CA PHE A 86 -3.09 4.27 -1.66
C PHE A 86 -1.80 4.69 -0.99
N ILE A 87 -1.57 6.00 -0.91
CA ILE A 87 -0.31 6.55 -0.44
C ILE A 87 -0.08 6.12 1.00
N SER A 88 -1.13 6.15 1.84
CA SER A 88 -1.09 5.73 3.25
C SER A 88 0.02 6.42 4.06
N GLY A 89 0.02 6.21 5.38
CA GLY A 89 1.18 6.61 6.19
C GLY A 89 2.47 5.89 5.77
N ILE A 90 2.36 4.67 5.21
CA ILE A 90 3.48 3.80 4.88
C ILE A 90 4.37 4.43 3.81
N SER A 91 3.80 4.99 2.73
CA SER A 91 4.63 5.66 1.71
C SER A 91 5.22 6.95 2.24
N LEU A 92 4.47 7.69 3.06
CA LEU A 92 4.87 8.99 3.59
C LEU A 92 6.06 8.91 4.55
N LEU A 93 6.12 7.89 5.42
CA LEU A 93 7.27 7.69 6.32
C LEU A 93 8.30 6.71 5.74
N GLY A 94 7.84 5.64 5.10
CA GLY A 94 8.71 4.57 4.61
C GLY A 94 9.52 4.94 3.39
N THR A 95 8.99 5.75 2.45
CA THR A 95 9.75 6.17 1.26
C THR A 95 10.92 7.09 1.62
N PRO A 96 10.75 8.16 2.43
CA PRO A 96 11.89 8.97 2.87
C PRO A 96 12.96 8.16 3.60
N THR A 97 12.54 7.22 4.47
CA THR A 97 13.45 6.30 5.15
C THR A 97 14.21 5.41 4.19
N GLU A 98 13.54 4.86 3.17
CA GLU A 98 14.17 4.05 2.13
C GLU A 98 15.28 4.84 1.40
N ILE A 99 14.99 6.08 1.04
CA ILE A 99 15.91 6.98 0.32
C ILE A 99 17.09 7.40 1.20
N TYR A 100 16.84 7.64 2.49
CA TYR A 100 17.89 7.96 3.46
C TYR A 100 18.89 6.82 3.62
N ILE A 101 18.40 5.57 3.74
CA ILE A 101 19.22 4.40 4.04
C ILE A 101 19.86 3.82 2.77
N TYR A 102 19.11 3.71 1.67
CA TYR A 102 19.52 2.94 0.48
C TYR A 102 19.73 3.80 -0.78
N GLY A 103 19.32 5.06 -0.78
CA GLY A 103 19.42 5.95 -1.96
C GLY A 103 18.22 5.85 -2.91
N VAL A 104 18.31 6.50 -4.07
CA VAL A 104 17.17 6.76 -4.96
C VAL A 104 16.73 5.60 -5.86
N GLN A 105 17.33 4.40 -5.79
CA GLN A 105 16.98 3.27 -6.66
C GLN A 105 15.48 2.92 -6.62
N TYR A 106 14.85 2.98 -5.45
CA TYR A 106 13.42 2.74 -5.30
C TYR A 106 12.55 3.65 -6.20
N MET A 107 13.03 4.87 -6.51
CA MET A 107 12.26 5.85 -7.29
C MET A 107 12.02 5.46 -8.74
N TYR A 108 12.81 4.53 -9.28
CA TYR A 108 12.54 3.98 -10.61
C TYR A 108 11.21 3.20 -10.67
N ILE A 109 10.56 2.94 -9.52
CA ILE A 109 9.20 2.37 -9.45
C ILE A 109 8.15 3.23 -10.16
N VAL A 110 8.42 4.52 -10.37
CA VAL A 110 7.59 5.45 -11.16
C VAL A 110 7.27 4.87 -12.55
N GLY A 111 8.23 4.24 -13.21
CA GLY A 111 8.01 3.57 -14.49
C GLY A 111 6.98 2.43 -14.37
N GLY A 112 7.00 1.71 -13.25
CA GLY A 112 6.01 0.69 -12.91
C GLY A 112 4.62 1.26 -12.68
N VAL A 113 4.50 2.39 -11.97
CA VAL A 113 3.20 3.08 -11.72
C VAL A 113 2.54 3.53 -13.03
N ILE A 114 3.31 4.16 -13.91
CA ILE A 114 2.82 4.64 -15.21
C ILE A 114 2.38 3.47 -16.09
N SER A 115 3.23 2.44 -16.18
CA SER A 115 2.95 1.24 -16.98
C SER A 115 1.72 0.48 -16.48
N MET A 116 1.55 0.38 -15.15
CA MET A 116 0.35 -0.16 -14.53
C MET A 116 -0.91 0.59 -14.97
N GLY A 117 -0.86 1.94 -15.06
CA GLY A 117 -1.97 2.77 -15.52
C GLY A 117 -2.50 2.37 -16.88
N PHE A 118 -1.60 2.09 -17.83
CA PHE A 118 -1.99 1.59 -19.16
C PHE A 118 -2.65 0.20 -19.08
N ILE A 119 -2.06 -0.73 -18.32
CA ILE A 119 -2.61 -2.08 -18.17
C ILE A 119 -4.01 -2.03 -17.54
N MET A 120 -4.17 -1.26 -16.47
CA MET A 120 -5.45 -1.06 -15.79
C MET A 120 -6.50 -0.49 -16.74
N MET A 121 -6.15 0.56 -17.50
CA MET A 121 -7.05 1.24 -18.43
C MET A 121 -7.56 0.35 -19.56
N TYR A 122 -6.72 -0.55 -20.09
CA TYR A 122 -7.07 -1.37 -21.26
C TYR A 122 -7.59 -2.76 -20.92
N PHE A 123 -7.12 -3.40 -19.86
CA PHE A 123 -7.43 -4.81 -19.57
C PHE A 123 -8.47 -5.00 -18.48
N TYR A 124 -8.38 -4.26 -17.36
CA TYR A 124 -9.19 -4.52 -16.17
C TYR A 124 -10.38 -3.57 -16.04
N LEU A 125 -10.14 -2.25 -16.10
CA LEU A 125 -11.17 -1.25 -15.89
C LEU A 125 -12.39 -1.41 -16.82
N PRO A 126 -12.23 -1.71 -18.13
CA PRO A 126 -13.35 -1.98 -19.04
C PRO A 126 -14.24 -3.13 -18.59
N VAL A 127 -13.65 -4.20 -18.04
CA VAL A 127 -14.38 -5.39 -17.61
C VAL A 127 -15.25 -5.05 -16.41
N PHE A 128 -14.64 -4.55 -15.34
CA PHE A 128 -15.35 -4.31 -14.08
C PHE A 128 -16.41 -3.21 -14.18
N HIS A 129 -16.11 -2.12 -14.89
CA HIS A 129 -17.08 -1.02 -15.04
C HIS A 129 -18.31 -1.43 -15.87
N ASN A 130 -18.15 -2.32 -16.85
CA ASN A 130 -19.27 -2.83 -17.63
C ASN A 130 -20.15 -3.79 -16.82
N LEU A 131 -19.55 -4.58 -15.93
CA LEU A 131 -20.26 -5.56 -15.11
C LEU A 131 -21.01 -4.93 -13.92
N LYS A 132 -20.66 -3.71 -13.50
CA LYS A 132 -21.37 -2.97 -12.45
C LYS A 132 -21.57 -3.82 -11.17
N LEU A 133 -20.53 -4.52 -10.75
CA LEU A 133 -20.54 -5.36 -9.55
C LEU A 133 -20.38 -4.51 -8.28
N THR A 134 -20.87 -5.03 -7.16
CA THR A 134 -20.70 -4.38 -5.83
C THR A 134 -19.47 -4.97 -5.12
N SER A 135 -19.36 -6.29 -5.08
CA SER A 135 -18.14 -7.00 -4.70
C SER A 135 -17.38 -7.41 -5.95
N THR A 136 -16.09 -7.13 -5.98
CA THR A 136 -15.20 -7.51 -7.08
C THR A 136 -15.11 -9.03 -7.20
N TYR A 137 -15.32 -9.77 -6.11
CA TYR A 137 -15.28 -11.23 -6.12
C TYR A 137 -16.53 -11.87 -6.75
N GLN A 138 -17.62 -11.11 -6.95
CA GLN A 138 -18.74 -11.55 -7.78
C GLN A 138 -18.29 -11.84 -9.21
N TYR A 139 -17.28 -11.12 -9.71
CA TYR A 139 -16.66 -11.41 -11.01
C TYR A 139 -16.14 -12.84 -11.07
N LEU A 140 -15.46 -13.29 -10.01
CA LEU A 140 -14.92 -14.65 -9.93
C LEU A 140 -16.02 -15.70 -9.94
N GLN A 141 -17.18 -15.42 -9.33
CA GLN A 141 -18.35 -16.30 -9.43
C GLN A 141 -18.89 -16.37 -10.85
N THR A 142 -19.04 -15.24 -11.53
CA THR A 142 -19.57 -15.22 -12.90
C THR A 142 -18.58 -15.80 -13.91
N ARG A 143 -17.27 -15.67 -13.66
CA ARG A 143 -16.21 -16.20 -14.53
C ARG A 143 -15.93 -17.68 -14.29
N PHE A 144 -15.98 -18.13 -13.05
CA PHE A 144 -15.66 -19.50 -12.65
C PHE A 144 -16.88 -20.11 -11.96
N ASP A 145 -16.93 -20.03 -10.62
CA ASP A 145 -18.02 -20.57 -9.83
C ASP A 145 -18.07 -19.94 -8.42
N ARG A 146 -19.09 -20.32 -7.63
CA ARG A 146 -19.30 -19.82 -6.27
C ARG A 146 -18.12 -20.11 -5.32
N ARG A 147 -17.40 -21.24 -5.50
CA ARG A 147 -16.24 -21.59 -4.67
C ARG A 147 -15.13 -20.58 -4.89
N MET A 148 -14.92 -20.17 -6.14
CA MET A 148 -13.91 -19.18 -6.51
C MET A 148 -14.17 -17.81 -5.89
N ARG A 149 -15.43 -17.37 -5.83
CA ARG A 149 -15.80 -16.12 -5.14
C ARG A 149 -15.46 -16.16 -3.65
N LEU A 150 -15.80 -17.24 -2.97
CA LEU A 150 -15.49 -17.39 -1.55
C LEU A 150 -13.97 -17.40 -1.31
N PHE A 151 -13.23 -18.17 -2.11
CA PHE A 151 -11.77 -18.25 -1.99
C PHE A 151 -11.09 -16.89 -2.27
N GLY A 152 -11.50 -16.16 -3.30
CA GLY A 152 -11.00 -14.80 -3.56
C GLY A 152 -11.30 -13.83 -2.41
N SER A 153 -12.48 -13.95 -1.82
CA SER A 153 -12.89 -13.15 -0.65
C SER A 153 -12.03 -13.48 0.59
N ILE A 154 -11.72 -14.75 0.82
CA ILE A 154 -10.79 -15.19 1.90
C ILE A 154 -9.39 -14.61 1.68
N LEU A 155 -8.84 -14.72 0.46
CA LEU A 155 -7.52 -14.16 0.15
C LEU A 155 -7.46 -12.65 0.38
N PHE A 156 -8.51 -11.93 0.00
CA PHE A 156 -8.62 -10.50 0.26
C PHE A 156 -8.69 -10.17 1.75
N THR A 157 -9.49 -10.92 2.50
CA THR A 157 -9.62 -10.75 3.95
C THR A 157 -8.25 -10.94 4.62
N LEU A 158 -7.52 -12.00 4.26
CA LEU A 158 -6.17 -12.27 4.76
C LEU A 158 -5.18 -11.16 4.37
N ALA A 159 -5.16 -10.73 3.12
CA ALA A 159 -4.32 -9.62 2.65
C ALA A 159 -4.57 -8.34 3.45
N THR A 160 -5.84 -8.00 3.65
CA THR A 160 -6.24 -6.78 4.35
C THR A 160 -5.91 -6.85 5.84
N MET A 161 -6.07 -8.03 6.46
CA MET A 161 -5.68 -8.27 7.85
C MET A 161 -4.17 -8.20 8.10
N ALA A 162 -3.35 -8.54 7.09
CA ALA A 162 -1.90 -8.37 7.18
C ALA A 162 -1.46 -6.90 7.00
N TRP A 163 -2.24 -6.10 6.27
CA TRP A 163 -1.89 -4.72 5.92
C TRP A 163 -2.39 -3.68 6.93
N LEU A 164 -3.64 -3.80 7.41
CA LEU A 164 -4.25 -2.80 8.29
C LEU A 164 -3.51 -2.55 9.61
N PRO A 165 -2.93 -3.56 10.30
CA PRO A 165 -2.13 -3.31 11.50
C PRO A 165 -0.92 -2.41 11.22
N ILE A 166 -0.28 -2.59 10.07
CA ILE A 166 0.84 -1.75 9.63
C ILE A 166 0.38 -0.31 9.42
N VAL A 167 -0.77 -0.12 8.79
CA VAL A 167 -1.39 1.21 8.59
C VAL A 167 -1.64 1.93 9.91
N ILE A 168 -2.05 1.22 10.96
CA ILE A 168 -2.29 1.79 12.30
C ILE A 168 -0.98 2.13 13.01
N TYR A 169 0.03 1.28 12.87
CA TYR A 169 1.32 1.41 13.56
C TYR A 169 2.12 2.64 13.10
N VAL A 170 2.13 2.94 11.81
CA VAL A 170 2.92 4.04 11.22
C VAL A 170 2.65 5.42 11.82
N PRO A 171 1.40 5.93 11.89
CA PRO A 171 1.15 7.23 12.50
C PRO A 171 1.43 7.22 14.01
N ALA A 172 1.27 6.08 14.68
CA ALA A 172 1.59 5.94 16.10
C ALA A 172 3.11 6.04 16.36
N LEU A 173 3.95 5.54 15.44
CA LEU A 173 5.40 5.78 15.47
C LEU A 173 5.77 7.25 15.35
N ALA A 174 5.13 7.97 14.42
CA ALA A 174 5.34 9.41 14.27
C ALA A 174 4.89 10.17 15.54
N PHE A 175 3.72 9.82 16.08
CA PHE A 175 3.21 10.41 17.32
C PHE A 175 4.15 10.18 18.50
N ASN A 176 4.67 8.96 18.65
CA ASN A 176 5.64 8.63 19.69
C ASN A 176 6.92 9.45 19.57
N GLN A 177 7.42 9.65 18.35
CA GLN A 177 8.64 10.44 18.14
C GLN A 177 8.44 11.90 18.56
N VAL A 178 7.27 12.49 18.28
CA VAL A 178 7.03 13.91 18.57
C VAL A 178 6.57 14.18 20.01
N THR A 179 5.86 13.24 20.66
CA THR A 179 5.23 13.45 21.97
C THR A 179 5.84 12.61 23.11
N GLY A 180 6.56 11.53 22.77
CA GLY A 180 6.98 10.51 23.74
C GLY A 180 5.87 9.56 24.20
N ILE A 181 4.60 9.78 23.81
CA ILE A 181 3.47 8.93 24.21
C ILE A 181 3.64 7.52 23.64
N ASN A 182 3.38 6.52 24.47
CA ASN A 182 3.51 5.12 24.09
C ASN A 182 2.59 4.75 22.91
N ILE A 183 3.14 4.04 21.93
CA ILE A 183 2.46 3.59 20.71
C ILE A 183 1.19 2.80 21.03
N HIS A 184 1.21 1.95 22.07
CA HIS A 184 0.09 1.12 22.48
C HIS A 184 -1.06 1.91 23.14
N LEU A 185 -0.81 3.15 23.57
CA LEU A 185 -1.87 4.02 24.11
C LEU A 185 -2.58 4.79 23.00
N ILE A 186 -1.84 5.38 22.06
CA ILE A 186 -2.43 6.20 20.99
C ILE A 186 -3.16 5.35 19.94
N THR A 187 -2.66 4.14 19.66
CA THR A 187 -3.21 3.19 18.69
C THR A 187 -4.70 2.88 18.92
N PRO A 188 -5.14 2.40 20.11
CA PRO A 188 -6.55 2.10 20.35
C PRO A 188 -7.44 3.36 20.29
N ILE A 189 -6.96 4.51 20.79
CA ILE A 189 -7.72 5.77 20.78
C ILE A 189 -8.08 6.16 19.34
N VAL A 190 -7.08 6.18 18.46
CA VAL A 190 -7.26 6.58 17.06
C VAL A 190 -8.09 5.54 16.29
N CYS A 191 -7.90 4.26 16.58
CA CYS A 191 -8.69 3.20 15.97
C CYS A 191 -10.18 3.32 16.35
N VAL A 192 -10.50 3.62 17.61
CA VAL A 192 -11.89 3.83 18.07
C VAL A 192 -12.55 4.99 17.32
N ILE A 193 -11.84 6.12 17.17
CA ILE A 193 -12.34 7.27 16.40
C ILE A 193 -12.58 6.86 14.95
N CYS A 194 -11.65 6.10 14.35
CA CYS A 194 -11.78 5.60 12.98
C CYS A 194 -13.00 4.69 12.79
N ILE A 195 -13.15 3.69 13.67
CA ILE A 195 -14.28 2.76 13.68
C ILE A 195 -15.60 3.54 13.80
N PHE A 196 -15.64 4.54 14.68
CA PHE A 196 -16.84 5.36 14.89
C PHE A 196 -17.29 6.06 13.60
N TYR A 197 -16.44 6.88 12.99
CA TYR A 197 -16.87 7.64 11.80
C TYR A 197 -17.08 6.73 10.57
N THR A 198 -16.36 5.61 10.47
CA THR A 198 -16.54 4.62 9.40
C THR A 198 -17.89 3.92 9.50
N CYS A 199 -18.27 3.47 10.70
CA CYS A 199 -19.57 2.84 10.97
C CYS A 199 -20.78 3.76 10.71
N VAL A 200 -20.57 5.07 10.85
CA VAL A 200 -21.64 6.09 10.71
C VAL A 200 -21.78 6.56 9.25
N GLY A 201 -20.68 6.82 8.55
CA GLY A 201 -20.69 7.62 7.31
C GLY A 201 -20.71 6.87 5.97
N GLY A 202 -20.27 5.61 5.89
CA GLY A 202 -20.17 4.84 4.63
C GLY A 202 -19.21 5.44 3.58
N LEU A 203 -19.21 4.93 2.34
CA LEU A 203 -18.22 5.31 1.31
C LEU A 203 -18.20 6.82 1.02
N LYS A 204 -19.37 7.49 1.01
CA LYS A 204 -19.44 8.94 0.75
C LYS A 204 -18.69 9.75 1.80
N ALA A 205 -18.85 9.42 3.08
CA ALA A 205 -18.11 10.08 4.15
C ALA A 205 -16.61 9.83 3.98
N VAL A 206 -16.22 8.57 3.76
CA VAL A 206 -14.81 8.17 3.57
C VAL A 206 -14.17 8.99 2.44
N VAL A 207 -14.84 9.13 1.29
CA VAL A 207 -14.29 9.90 0.16
C VAL A 207 -14.13 11.39 0.51
N TRP A 208 -15.05 11.99 1.27
CA TRP A 208 -14.94 13.41 1.65
C TRP A 208 -13.94 13.65 2.78
N THR A 209 -13.82 12.75 3.74
CA THR A 209 -12.74 12.81 4.74
C THR A 209 -11.39 12.70 4.05
N ASP A 210 -11.25 11.81 3.06
CA ASP A 210 -10.01 11.64 2.31
C ASP A 210 -9.60 12.91 1.55
N VAL A 211 -10.55 13.68 1.03
CA VAL A 211 -10.25 14.96 0.36
C VAL A 211 -9.56 15.93 1.31
N VAL A 212 -10.13 16.12 2.50
CA VAL A 212 -9.55 17.01 3.53
C VAL A 212 -8.19 16.48 3.97
N GLN A 213 -8.11 15.17 4.23
CA GLN A 213 -6.89 14.47 4.66
C GLN A 213 -5.76 14.56 3.62
N THR A 214 -6.06 14.48 2.34
CA THR A 214 -5.07 14.63 1.25
C THR A 214 -4.48 16.02 1.25
N VAL A 215 -5.31 17.06 1.36
CA VAL A 215 -4.83 18.46 1.37
C VAL A 215 -3.90 18.70 2.55
N LEU A 216 -4.26 18.22 3.75
CA LEU A 216 -3.42 18.34 4.94
C LEU A 216 -2.09 17.60 4.77
N MET A 217 -2.12 16.38 4.23
CA MET A 217 -0.93 15.57 3.99
C MET A 217 0.05 16.26 3.02
N PHE A 218 -0.41 16.73 1.85
CA PHE A 218 0.45 17.44 0.90
C PHE A 218 0.95 18.78 1.46
N GLY A 219 0.08 19.52 2.15
CA GLY A 219 0.45 20.79 2.79
C GLY A 219 1.57 20.61 3.81
N ALA A 220 1.45 19.63 4.69
CA ALA A 220 2.48 19.30 5.68
C ALA A 220 3.81 18.92 5.04
N MET A 221 3.78 18.10 3.98
CA MET A 221 4.99 17.69 3.24
C MET A 221 5.68 18.86 2.54
N VAL A 222 4.93 19.72 1.87
CA VAL A 222 5.51 20.91 1.21
C VAL A 222 6.13 21.85 2.24
N LEU A 223 5.48 22.03 3.39
CA LEU A 223 5.98 22.90 4.45
C LEU A 223 7.33 22.42 4.99
N ILE A 224 7.45 21.14 5.36
CA ILE A 224 8.72 20.59 5.88
C ILE A 224 9.81 20.63 4.82
N ILE A 225 9.48 20.38 3.55
CA ILE A 225 10.42 20.44 2.44
C ILE A 225 10.97 21.85 2.25
N VAL A 226 10.09 22.86 2.20
CA VAL A 226 10.51 24.26 1.99
C VAL A 226 11.36 24.73 3.16
N LYS A 227 10.86 24.58 4.40
CA LYS A 227 11.55 25.06 5.60
C LYS A 227 12.88 24.33 5.81
N GLY A 228 12.88 22.99 5.76
CA GLY A 228 14.08 22.21 5.97
C GLY A 228 15.15 22.47 4.90
N THR A 229 14.74 22.69 3.64
CA THR A 229 15.70 23.08 2.58
C THR A 229 16.34 24.43 2.87
N LEU A 230 15.57 25.40 3.36
CA LEU A 230 16.11 26.71 3.74
C LEU A 230 17.10 26.58 4.91
N ASP A 231 16.79 25.75 5.92
CA ASP A 231 17.67 25.54 7.08
C ASP A 231 19.00 24.87 6.74
N VAL A 232 19.01 23.94 5.78
CA VAL A 232 20.22 23.23 5.33
C VAL A 232 21.12 24.12 4.45
N GLY A 233 20.65 25.31 4.04
CA GLY A 233 21.40 26.24 3.19
C GLY A 233 21.00 26.20 1.71
N GLY A 234 19.86 25.59 1.39
CA GLY A 234 19.27 25.60 0.05
C GLY A 234 19.37 24.26 -0.69
N LEU A 235 18.73 24.22 -1.87
CA LEU A 235 18.65 23.02 -2.72
C LEU A 235 20.02 22.53 -3.19
N SER A 236 20.96 23.44 -3.43
CA SER A 236 22.33 23.10 -3.87
C SER A 236 23.04 22.22 -2.85
N VAL A 237 22.96 22.58 -1.57
CA VAL A 237 23.59 21.82 -0.47
C VAL A 237 22.98 20.43 -0.33
N VAL A 238 21.65 20.33 -0.43
CA VAL A 238 20.94 19.03 -0.41
C VAL A 238 21.45 18.13 -1.54
N MET A 239 21.54 18.68 -2.75
CA MET A 239 21.99 17.95 -3.93
C MET A 239 23.47 17.54 -3.84
N GLU A 240 24.32 18.42 -3.34
CA GLU A 240 25.76 18.18 -3.16
C GLU A 240 26.01 17.05 -2.16
N ARG A 241 25.44 17.15 -0.95
CA ARG A 241 25.57 16.11 0.09
C ARG A 241 25.01 14.76 -0.39
N ALA A 242 23.87 14.78 -1.08
CA ALA A 242 23.25 13.57 -1.60
C ALA A 242 24.08 12.89 -2.71
N LYS A 243 24.72 13.67 -3.60
CA LYS A 243 25.64 13.13 -4.62
C LYS A 243 26.94 12.63 -4.00
N ALA A 244 27.55 13.39 -3.09
CA ALA A 244 28.82 13.04 -2.44
C ALA A 244 28.72 11.70 -1.68
N SER A 245 27.54 11.39 -1.14
CA SER A 245 27.29 10.14 -0.40
C SER A 245 26.78 8.97 -1.27
N GLY A 246 26.66 9.15 -2.58
CA GLY A 246 26.18 8.10 -3.50
C GLY A 246 24.69 7.76 -3.33
N ARG A 247 23.90 8.65 -2.73
CA ARG A 247 22.43 8.47 -2.60
C ARG A 247 21.69 8.85 -3.87
N ILE A 248 22.21 9.79 -4.65
CA ILE A 248 21.73 10.10 -6.00
C ILE A 248 22.59 9.32 -6.99
N GLU A 249 21.98 8.34 -7.63
CA GLU A 249 22.65 7.43 -8.54
C GLU A 249 21.74 7.05 -9.72
N GLY A 250 22.38 6.66 -10.82
CA GLY A 250 21.68 6.12 -11.98
C GLY A 250 21.01 4.77 -11.67
N PRO A 251 20.11 4.29 -12.55
CA PRO A 251 19.44 3.02 -12.33
C PRO A 251 20.44 1.87 -12.38
N ASP A 252 20.38 0.96 -11.40
CA ASP A 252 21.11 -0.30 -11.51
C ASP A 252 20.50 -1.16 -12.63
N LEU A 253 21.29 -1.41 -13.67
CA LEU A 253 20.90 -2.16 -14.87
C LEU A 253 21.28 -3.65 -14.79
N ARG A 254 21.87 -4.11 -13.68
CA ARG A 254 22.19 -5.53 -13.48
C ARG A 254 20.90 -6.33 -13.33
N PHE A 255 20.76 -7.39 -14.11
CA PHE A 255 19.63 -8.31 -14.00
C PHE A 255 19.90 -9.32 -12.89
N ASP A 256 19.69 -8.90 -11.65
CA ASP A 256 19.81 -9.76 -10.46
C ASP A 256 18.57 -9.61 -9.58
N MET A 257 17.82 -10.70 -9.41
CA MET A 257 16.58 -10.68 -8.64
C MET A 257 16.82 -10.58 -7.12
N THR A 258 18.03 -10.84 -6.64
CA THR A 258 18.41 -10.77 -5.21
C THR A 258 18.75 -9.36 -4.75
N THR A 259 19.20 -8.49 -5.69
CA THR A 259 19.43 -7.07 -5.37
C THR A 259 18.17 -6.41 -4.83
N ARG A 260 18.31 -5.62 -3.75
CA ARG A 260 17.19 -4.95 -3.08
C ARG A 260 16.31 -4.20 -4.07
N HIS A 261 16.91 -3.32 -4.86
CA HIS A 261 16.28 -2.55 -5.93
C HIS A 261 17.23 -2.41 -7.12
N ASN A 262 16.73 -2.78 -8.28
CA ASN A 262 17.27 -2.47 -9.60
C ASN A 262 16.13 -2.06 -10.55
N ILE A 263 16.46 -1.59 -11.76
CA ILE A 263 15.46 -1.11 -12.70
C ILE A 263 14.35 -2.14 -13.01
N TYR A 264 14.70 -3.44 -13.09
CA TYR A 264 13.75 -4.50 -13.42
C TYR A 264 12.79 -4.78 -12.28
N SER A 265 13.29 -4.89 -11.06
CA SER A 265 12.48 -5.06 -9.85
C SER A 265 11.53 -3.88 -9.64
N CYS A 266 12.02 -2.65 -9.83
CA CYS A 266 11.22 -1.44 -9.70
C CYS A 266 10.18 -1.28 -10.81
N VAL A 267 10.52 -1.54 -12.08
CA VAL A 267 9.57 -1.38 -13.19
C VAL A 267 8.66 -2.59 -13.31
N ILE A 268 9.20 -3.81 -13.49
CA ILE A 268 8.40 -5.03 -13.71
C ILE A 268 7.71 -5.46 -12.41
N GLY A 269 8.47 -5.61 -11.33
CA GLY A 269 7.91 -5.92 -10.01
C GLY A 269 6.93 -4.84 -9.55
N GLY A 270 7.29 -3.57 -9.77
CA GLY A 270 6.40 -2.42 -9.55
C GLY A 270 5.09 -2.50 -10.34
N VAL A 271 5.11 -2.78 -11.64
CA VAL A 271 3.87 -2.94 -12.44
C VAL A 271 2.91 -3.90 -11.75
N VAL A 272 3.40 -5.09 -11.40
CA VAL A 272 2.56 -6.15 -10.83
C VAL A 272 2.10 -5.79 -9.41
N TYR A 273 3.00 -5.22 -8.59
CA TYR A 273 2.69 -4.74 -7.25
C TYR A 273 1.58 -3.68 -7.27
N TRP A 274 1.71 -2.67 -8.13
CA TRP A 274 0.74 -1.59 -8.25
C TRP A 274 -0.58 -2.05 -8.89
N LEU A 275 -0.51 -3.01 -9.82
CA LEU A 275 -1.67 -3.59 -10.48
C LEU A 275 -2.52 -4.37 -9.50
N LYS A 276 -1.91 -5.13 -8.56
CA LYS A 276 -2.65 -5.89 -7.54
C LYS A 276 -3.62 -4.99 -6.77
N THR A 277 -3.15 -3.82 -6.37
CA THR A 277 -3.94 -2.93 -5.54
C THR A 277 -4.98 -2.18 -6.37
N ASN A 278 -4.64 -1.74 -7.59
CA ASN A 278 -5.56 -0.95 -8.42
C ASN A 278 -6.62 -1.77 -9.14
N ALA A 279 -6.26 -2.96 -9.60
CA ALA A 279 -7.12 -3.77 -10.47
C ALA A 279 -7.98 -4.77 -9.69
N VAL A 280 -7.48 -5.33 -8.59
CA VAL A 280 -8.15 -6.48 -7.92
C VAL A 280 -8.54 -6.21 -6.48
N SER A 281 -7.92 -5.23 -5.79
CA SER A 281 -8.33 -4.88 -4.43
C SER A 281 -9.68 -4.18 -4.43
N GLN A 282 -10.61 -4.69 -3.61
CA GLN A 282 -11.94 -4.13 -3.42
C GLN A 282 -11.89 -2.62 -3.11
N ASN A 283 -10.94 -2.20 -2.28
CA ASN A 283 -10.75 -0.82 -1.83
C ASN A 283 -10.62 0.19 -2.98
N MET A 284 -9.98 -0.22 -4.08
CA MET A 284 -9.68 0.65 -5.21
C MET A 284 -10.72 0.55 -6.31
N ILE A 285 -11.04 -0.67 -6.75
CA ILE A 285 -11.97 -0.86 -7.85
C ILE A 285 -13.37 -0.34 -7.49
N GLN A 286 -13.81 -0.48 -6.24
CA GLN A 286 -15.08 0.06 -5.74
C GLN A 286 -15.20 1.58 -5.96
N ARG A 287 -14.09 2.33 -5.88
CA ARG A 287 -14.05 3.77 -6.12
C ARG A 287 -14.12 4.11 -7.60
N TYR A 288 -13.41 3.38 -8.46
CA TYR A 288 -13.57 3.53 -9.90
C TYR A 288 -15.00 3.22 -10.36
N LEU A 289 -15.66 2.24 -9.75
CA LEU A 289 -17.05 1.86 -10.02
C LEU A 289 -18.10 2.80 -9.42
N SER A 290 -17.69 3.73 -8.55
CA SER A 290 -18.57 4.78 -8.00
C SER A 290 -18.73 5.98 -8.93
N LEU A 291 -17.99 6.00 -10.04
CA LEU A 291 -18.07 7.04 -11.06
C LEU A 291 -19.15 6.70 -12.11
N PRO A 292 -19.82 7.72 -12.69
CA PRO A 292 -20.98 7.49 -13.55
C PRO A 292 -20.63 6.94 -14.94
N SER A 293 -19.38 7.12 -15.39
CA SER A 293 -18.97 6.76 -16.75
C SER A 293 -17.54 6.27 -16.83
N MET A 294 -17.26 5.48 -17.88
CA MET A 294 -15.91 4.97 -18.17
C MET A 294 -14.91 6.10 -18.40
N ALA A 295 -15.32 7.19 -19.05
CA ALA A 295 -14.47 8.35 -19.26
C ALA A 295 -14.10 9.03 -17.92
N ALA A 296 -15.05 9.13 -16.99
CA ALA A 296 -14.81 9.63 -15.65
C ALA A 296 -13.84 8.72 -14.88
N ALA A 297 -14.01 7.40 -14.95
CA ALA A 297 -13.11 6.44 -14.32
C ALA A 297 -11.68 6.50 -14.87
N LYS A 298 -11.51 6.64 -16.18
CA LYS A 298 -10.20 6.85 -16.82
C LYS A 298 -9.55 8.16 -16.39
N LYS A 299 -10.32 9.25 -16.32
CA LYS A 299 -9.82 10.54 -15.82
C LYS A 299 -9.38 10.43 -14.36
N ALA A 300 -10.12 9.69 -13.53
CA ALA A 300 -9.76 9.46 -12.14
C ALA A 300 -8.46 8.65 -12.01
N LEU A 301 -8.29 7.60 -12.80
CA LEU A 301 -7.05 6.79 -12.84
C LEU A 301 -5.81 7.65 -13.16
N TRP A 302 -5.86 8.47 -14.21
CA TRP A 302 -4.73 9.32 -14.58
C TRP A 302 -4.47 10.45 -13.58
N THR A 303 -5.52 11.01 -12.98
CA THR A 303 -5.38 11.99 -11.89
C THR A 303 -4.72 11.35 -10.66
N PHE A 304 -5.11 10.11 -10.32
CA PHE A 304 -4.50 9.32 -9.25
C PHE A 304 -3.02 9.04 -9.52
N ILE A 305 -2.67 8.62 -10.74
CA ILE A 305 -1.27 8.38 -11.13
C ILE A 305 -0.47 9.68 -10.98
N PHE A 306 -0.94 10.78 -11.55
CA PHE A 306 -0.25 12.07 -11.42
C PHE A 306 -0.04 12.48 -9.95
N GLY A 307 -1.08 12.44 -9.12
CA GLY A 307 -0.96 12.79 -7.70
C GLY A 307 0.00 11.87 -6.93
N THR A 308 0.01 10.58 -7.27
CA THR A 308 0.95 9.60 -6.70
C THR A 308 2.39 9.91 -7.08
N LEU A 309 2.65 10.25 -8.35
CA LEU A 309 3.99 10.62 -8.82
C LEU A 309 4.51 11.88 -8.13
N VAL A 310 3.66 12.90 -7.99
CA VAL A 310 4.00 14.13 -7.26
C VAL A 310 4.38 13.80 -5.83
N LEU A 311 3.60 12.97 -5.14
CA LEU A 311 3.94 12.65 -3.76
C LEU A 311 5.19 11.78 -3.63
N LEU A 312 5.38 10.79 -4.51
CA LEU A 312 6.61 10.00 -4.51
C LEU A 312 7.84 10.91 -4.69
N ALA A 313 7.76 11.92 -5.56
CA ALA A 313 8.82 12.92 -5.71
C ALA A 313 9.03 13.75 -4.43
N LEU A 314 7.96 14.18 -3.76
CA LEU A 314 8.05 14.88 -2.47
C LEU A 314 8.71 13.99 -1.39
N CYS A 315 8.30 12.72 -1.29
CA CYS A 315 8.86 11.77 -0.34
C CYS A 315 10.34 11.46 -0.64
N CYS A 316 10.69 11.33 -1.92
CA CYS A 316 12.08 11.19 -2.36
C CYS A 316 12.91 12.36 -1.88
N TYR A 317 12.45 13.58 -2.18
CA TYR A 317 13.15 14.79 -1.79
C TYR A 317 13.27 14.89 -0.27
N SER A 318 12.22 14.56 0.49
CA SER A 318 12.28 14.51 1.95
C SER A 318 13.33 13.53 2.45
N GLY A 319 13.48 12.34 1.86
CA GLY A 319 14.54 11.40 2.23
C GLY A 319 15.95 11.96 2.01
N LEU A 320 16.16 12.63 0.87
CA LEU A 320 17.42 13.34 0.57
C LEU A 320 17.66 14.50 1.54
N LEU A 321 16.60 15.23 1.90
CA LEU A 321 16.66 16.34 2.83
C LEU A 321 16.99 15.88 4.26
N ILE A 322 16.41 14.78 4.73
CA ILE A 322 16.79 14.15 6.00
C ILE A 322 18.28 13.83 5.98
N TYR A 323 18.78 13.21 4.90
CA TYR A 323 20.21 12.91 4.81
C TYR A 323 21.05 14.18 4.80
N ALA A 324 20.68 15.18 4.00
CA ALA A 324 21.42 16.43 3.94
C ALA A 324 21.48 17.13 5.29
N LYS A 325 20.42 17.07 6.11
CA LYS A 325 20.41 17.62 7.47
C LYS A 325 21.31 16.86 8.44
N TYR A 326 21.34 15.52 8.34
CA TYR A 326 22.05 14.63 9.27
C TYR A 326 23.30 13.98 8.65
N TYR A 327 23.92 14.63 7.66
CA TYR A 327 24.99 14.02 6.85
C TYR A 327 26.26 13.68 7.65
N ASP A 328 26.54 14.43 8.72
CA ASP A 328 27.69 14.30 9.63
C ASP A 328 27.31 13.75 11.02
N CYS A 329 26.02 13.59 11.31
CA CYS A 329 25.52 13.04 12.56
C CYS A 329 24.29 12.16 12.34
N ASP A 330 24.51 10.87 12.03
CA ASP A 330 23.45 9.92 11.74
C ASP A 330 22.58 9.57 12.96
N PRO A 331 21.28 9.94 12.95
CA PRO A 331 20.39 9.71 14.08
C PRO A 331 20.04 8.22 14.31
N LEU A 332 20.27 7.32 13.36
CA LEU A 332 19.99 5.89 13.54
C LEU A 332 21.11 5.20 14.33
N THR A 333 22.36 5.50 14.01
CA THR A 333 23.54 4.97 14.71
C THR A 333 23.61 5.52 16.12
N THR A 334 23.32 6.82 16.31
CA THR A 334 23.33 7.45 17.64
C THR A 334 22.13 7.07 18.50
N LYS A 335 21.10 6.42 17.93
CA LYS A 335 19.81 6.09 18.56
C LYS A 335 18.92 7.28 18.90
N LEU A 336 19.20 8.46 18.32
CA LEU A 336 18.28 9.60 18.39
C LEU A 336 16.91 9.26 17.75
N ALA A 337 16.93 8.52 16.64
CA ALA A 337 15.77 7.81 16.10
C ALA A 337 15.85 6.32 16.49
N LYS A 338 14.88 5.83 17.27
CA LYS A 338 14.87 4.43 17.75
C LYS A 338 14.47 3.45 16.64
N ALA A 339 13.57 3.87 15.76
CA ALA A 339 13.13 3.11 14.60
C ALA A 339 13.44 3.85 13.30
N LYS A 340 13.71 3.09 12.22
CA LYS A 340 14.06 3.62 10.89
C LYS A 340 13.00 4.60 10.34
N ASP A 341 11.72 4.30 10.57
CA ASP A 341 10.59 5.10 10.09
C ASP A 341 10.29 6.35 10.97
N GLN A 342 11.11 6.63 12.00
CA GLN A 342 11.03 7.86 12.82
C GLN A 342 11.88 9.02 12.28
N LEU A 343 12.64 8.82 11.20
CA LEU A 343 13.54 9.82 10.61
C LEU A 343 12.81 11.10 10.17
N LEU A 344 11.70 10.97 9.43
CA LEU A 344 10.95 12.14 8.98
C LEU A 344 10.28 12.89 10.15
N PRO A 345 9.61 12.22 11.11
CA PRO A 345 9.11 12.87 12.31
C PRO A 345 10.20 13.57 13.13
N LEU A 346 11.41 12.97 13.21
CA LEU A 346 12.55 13.60 13.86
C LEU A 346 12.95 14.90 13.15
N LEU A 347 13.08 14.87 11.81
CA LEU A 347 13.34 16.08 11.02
C LEU A 347 12.25 17.15 11.26
N VAL A 348 10.98 16.76 11.36
CA VAL A 348 9.88 17.68 11.65
C VAL A 348 10.05 18.36 13.00
N MET A 349 10.44 17.65 14.06
CA MET A 349 10.64 18.27 15.37
C MET A 349 11.85 19.20 15.39
N ASP A 350 12.96 18.77 14.78
CA ASP A 350 14.17 19.58 14.70
C ASP A 350 13.97 20.85 13.85
N THR A 351 13.17 20.74 12.79
CA THR A 351 12.91 21.85 11.87
C THR A 351 11.76 22.73 12.38
N LEU A 352 10.60 22.15 12.67
CA LEU A 352 9.36 22.89 12.91
C LEU A 352 8.97 22.97 14.39
N GLY A 353 9.70 22.33 15.30
CA GLY A 353 9.35 22.23 16.72
C GLY A 353 9.18 23.57 17.43
N ASP A 354 9.88 24.62 16.97
CA ASP A 354 9.79 25.96 17.55
C ASP A 354 8.63 26.80 16.99
N PHE A 355 7.87 26.28 16.00
CA PHE A 355 6.72 26.94 15.40
C PHE A 355 5.42 26.27 15.85
N PRO A 356 4.72 26.83 16.85
CA PRO A 356 3.56 26.18 17.45
C PRO A 356 2.47 25.85 16.42
N GLY A 357 2.00 24.61 16.40
CA GLY A 357 0.93 24.13 15.51
C GLY A 357 1.43 23.47 14.22
N LEU A 358 2.67 23.73 13.77
CA LEU A 358 3.21 23.12 12.55
C LEU A 358 3.60 21.65 12.73
N PRO A 359 4.25 21.23 13.84
CA PRO A 359 4.38 19.81 14.18
C PRO A 359 3.02 19.11 14.28
N GLY A 360 2.03 19.77 14.90
CA GLY A 360 0.64 19.28 14.96
C GLY A 360 0.01 19.08 13.59
N LEU A 361 0.25 20.00 12.64
CA LEU A 361 -0.21 19.88 11.25
C LEU A 361 0.42 18.69 10.54
N PHE A 362 1.72 18.44 10.75
CA PHE A 362 2.39 17.26 10.19
C PHE A 362 1.82 15.96 10.74
N VAL A 363 1.72 15.85 12.06
CA VAL A 363 1.11 14.69 12.72
C VAL A 363 -0.32 14.49 12.22
N ALA A 364 -1.11 15.56 12.11
CA ALA A 364 -2.44 15.52 11.55
C ALA A 364 -2.43 14.97 10.11
N GLY A 365 -1.47 15.35 9.27
CA GLY A 365 -1.29 14.82 7.91
C GLY A 365 -0.93 13.33 7.87
N VAL A 366 -0.02 12.86 8.74
CA VAL A 366 0.37 11.43 8.82
C VAL A 366 -0.82 10.59 9.28
N PHE A 367 -1.52 11.00 10.34
CA PHE A 367 -2.72 10.32 10.82
C PHE A 367 -3.85 10.36 9.79
N SER A 368 -4.00 11.48 9.08
CA SER A 368 -4.96 11.63 7.98
C SER A 368 -4.76 10.55 6.91
N ALA A 369 -3.52 10.34 6.44
CA ALA A 369 -3.20 9.32 5.45
C ALA A 369 -3.49 7.88 5.95
N ALA A 370 -3.16 7.61 7.21
CA ALA A 370 -3.41 6.31 7.83
C ALA A 370 -4.90 6.04 8.08
N LEU A 371 -5.64 7.04 8.58
CA LEU A 371 -7.08 6.96 8.83
C LEU A 371 -7.87 6.76 7.54
N SER A 372 -7.48 7.42 6.45
CA SER A 372 -8.05 7.17 5.11
C SER A 372 -7.90 5.69 4.70
N SER A 373 -6.71 5.14 4.90
CA SER A 373 -6.37 3.76 4.54
C SER A 373 -7.12 2.75 5.41
N LEU A 374 -7.18 3.01 6.73
CA LEU A 374 -7.86 2.17 7.71
C LEU A 374 -9.37 2.14 7.48
N SER A 375 -10.01 3.31 7.36
CA SER A 375 -11.45 3.41 7.11
C SER A 375 -11.85 2.75 5.78
N THR A 376 -11.04 2.92 4.73
CA THR A 376 -11.27 2.27 3.44
C THR A 376 -11.15 0.75 3.54
N GLY A 377 -10.10 0.23 4.17
CA GLY A 377 -9.92 -1.21 4.34
C GLY A 377 -11.03 -1.84 5.19
N LEU A 378 -11.42 -1.21 6.30
CA LEU A 378 -12.52 -1.68 7.14
C LEU A 378 -13.87 -1.62 6.41
N ASN A 379 -14.14 -0.56 5.66
CA ASN A 379 -15.37 -0.44 4.87
C ASN A 379 -15.46 -1.52 3.79
N SER A 380 -14.38 -1.75 3.04
CA SER A 380 -14.34 -2.80 2.02
C SER A 380 -14.40 -4.21 2.64
N MET A 381 -13.80 -4.43 3.81
CA MET A 381 -13.97 -5.67 4.57
C MET A 381 -15.45 -5.89 4.92
N SER A 382 -16.14 -4.86 5.42
CA SER A 382 -17.56 -4.95 5.75
C SER A 382 -18.43 -5.31 4.54
N ALA A 383 -18.09 -4.77 3.37
CA ALA A 383 -18.75 -5.07 2.10
C ALA A 383 -18.57 -6.53 1.70
N VAL A 384 -17.32 -7.01 1.73
CA VAL A 384 -16.96 -8.38 1.34
C VAL A 384 -17.56 -9.39 2.32
N VAL A 385 -17.46 -9.15 3.62
CA VAL A 385 -18.06 -10.04 4.63
C VAL A 385 -19.58 -10.13 4.44
N LEU A 386 -20.27 -9.01 4.24
CA LEU A 386 -21.72 -9.02 4.01
C LEU A 386 -22.09 -9.76 2.71
N GLU A 387 -21.48 -9.36 1.59
CA GLU A 387 -21.86 -9.85 0.25
C GLU A 387 -21.41 -11.28 -0.03
N ASP A 388 -20.25 -11.69 0.51
CA ASP A 388 -19.58 -12.93 0.12
C ASP A 388 -19.63 -14.01 1.21
N PHE A 389 -19.78 -13.64 2.49
CA PHE A 389 -19.84 -14.60 3.60
C PHE A 389 -21.22 -14.70 4.28
N PHE A 390 -21.99 -13.60 4.37
CA PHE A 390 -23.32 -13.64 5.01
C PHE A 390 -24.46 -13.88 4.01
N LYS A 391 -24.63 -13.02 3.00
CA LYS A 391 -25.74 -13.12 2.05
C LYS A 391 -25.82 -14.47 1.33
N PRO A 392 -24.71 -15.05 0.81
CA PRO A 392 -24.81 -16.29 0.05
C PRO A 392 -25.22 -17.49 0.91
N PHE A 393 -24.96 -17.43 2.23
CA PHE A 393 -25.24 -18.49 3.20
C PHE A 393 -26.52 -18.23 4.00
N SER A 394 -27.23 -17.12 3.72
CA SER A 394 -28.52 -16.81 4.33
C SER A 394 -29.67 -17.40 3.50
N ASN A 395 -30.53 -18.17 4.16
CA ASN A 395 -31.73 -18.75 3.53
C ASN A 395 -32.84 -17.72 3.26
N ARG A 396 -32.72 -16.51 3.81
CA ARG A 396 -33.68 -15.41 3.64
C ARG A 396 -32.95 -14.11 3.27
N PRO A 397 -33.55 -13.23 2.44
CA PRO A 397 -32.97 -11.93 2.17
C PRO A 397 -32.86 -11.14 3.47
N LEU A 398 -31.67 -10.59 3.73
CA LEU A 398 -31.41 -9.79 4.93
C LEU A 398 -32.18 -8.46 4.83
N THR A 399 -32.78 -8.05 5.94
CA THR A 399 -33.36 -6.70 6.06
C THR A 399 -32.25 -5.65 6.10
N GLU A 400 -32.56 -4.41 5.69
CA GLU A 400 -31.59 -3.29 5.73
C GLU A 400 -30.97 -3.11 7.14
N LYS A 401 -31.78 -3.29 8.20
CA LYS A 401 -31.31 -3.21 9.59
C LYS A 401 -30.31 -4.31 9.92
N GLN A 402 -30.57 -5.55 9.50
CA GLN A 402 -29.64 -6.67 9.71
C GLN A 402 -28.33 -6.47 8.95
N SER A 403 -28.39 -6.10 7.67
CA SER A 403 -27.19 -5.81 6.87
C SER A 403 -26.35 -4.69 7.51
N SER A 404 -27.00 -3.62 7.99
CA SER A 404 -26.30 -2.52 8.67
C SER A 404 -25.63 -2.95 9.98
N ILE A 405 -26.29 -3.78 10.79
CA ILE A 405 -25.72 -4.31 12.04
C ILE A 405 -24.50 -5.19 11.73
N ILE A 406 -24.60 -6.08 10.74
CA ILE A 406 -23.50 -6.96 10.34
C ILE A 406 -22.31 -6.14 9.88
N MET A 407 -22.49 -5.18 8.97
CA MET A 407 -21.40 -4.35 8.48
C MET A 407 -20.69 -3.60 9.61
N ARG A 408 -21.44 -3.03 10.56
CA ARG A 408 -20.88 -2.30 11.71
C ARG A 408 -20.15 -3.24 12.68
N ALA A 409 -20.69 -4.42 12.94
CA ALA A 409 -20.04 -5.43 13.77
C ALA A 409 -18.71 -5.89 13.15
N VAL A 410 -18.67 -6.09 11.83
CA VAL A 410 -17.44 -6.44 11.10
C VAL A 410 -16.38 -5.34 11.25
N VAL A 411 -16.74 -4.07 11.03
CA VAL A 411 -15.79 -2.95 11.21
C VAL A 411 -15.22 -2.93 12.63
N ALA A 412 -16.06 -3.10 13.65
CA ALA A 412 -15.62 -3.09 15.05
C ALA A 412 -14.71 -4.28 15.40
N ILE A 413 -15.11 -5.51 15.03
CA ILE A 413 -14.35 -6.73 15.32
C ILE A 413 -12.99 -6.71 14.61
N PHE A 414 -12.98 -6.43 13.30
CA PHE A 414 -11.74 -6.39 12.53
C PHE A 414 -10.81 -5.26 12.99
N GLY A 415 -11.38 -4.10 13.33
CA GLY A 415 -10.62 -2.99 13.92
C GLY A 415 -9.95 -3.37 15.24
N ALA A 416 -10.66 -4.08 16.12
CA ALA A 416 -10.10 -4.57 17.39
C ALA A 416 -8.97 -5.58 17.18
N ILE A 417 -9.14 -6.53 16.24
CA ILE A 417 -8.07 -7.48 15.90
C ILE A 417 -6.85 -6.74 15.34
N CYS A 418 -7.05 -5.73 14.47
CA CYS A 418 -5.94 -4.96 13.93
C CYS A 418 -5.14 -4.23 15.01
N VAL A 419 -5.79 -3.70 16.04
CA VAL A 419 -5.12 -3.09 17.21
C VAL A 419 -4.25 -4.12 17.95
N GLY A 420 -4.75 -5.34 18.16
CA GLY A 420 -3.96 -6.42 18.77
C GLY A 420 -2.73 -6.80 17.95
N LEU A 421 -2.87 -6.85 16.61
CA LEU A 421 -1.77 -7.21 15.70
C LEU A 421 -0.67 -6.15 15.61
N VAL A 422 -0.89 -4.91 16.08
CA VAL A 422 0.16 -3.88 16.13
C VAL A 422 1.33 -4.31 17.03
N LEU A 423 1.08 -5.10 18.07
CA LEU A 423 2.12 -5.68 18.94
C LEU A 423 3.11 -6.56 18.16
N VAL A 424 2.62 -7.23 17.12
CA VAL A 424 3.45 -8.06 16.24
C VAL A 424 4.22 -7.18 15.26
N VAL A 425 3.54 -6.21 14.64
CA VAL A 425 4.14 -5.30 13.65
C VAL A 425 5.30 -4.50 14.24
N GLU A 426 5.22 -4.07 15.49
CA GLU A 426 6.29 -3.32 16.16
C GLU A 426 7.62 -4.07 16.21
N LYS A 427 7.59 -5.41 16.25
CA LYS A 427 8.79 -6.25 16.31
C LYS A 427 9.39 -6.56 14.93
N LEU A 428 8.78 -6.07 13.87
CA LEU A 428 9.18 -6.34 12.49
C LEU A 428 9.96 -5.15 11.91
N GLY A 429 10.64 -5.37 10.79
CA GLY A 429 11.57 -4.41 10.18
C GLY A 429 10.91 -3.14 9.61
N SER A 430 11.59 -2.50 8.64
CA SER A 430 11.09 -1.25 8.02
C SER A 430 9.68 -1.43 7.44
N VAL A 431 8.81 -0.47 7.74
CA VAL A 431 7.37 -0.57 7.45
C VAL A 431 7.09 -0.74 5.96
N LEU A 432 7.82 -0.04 5.07
CA LEU A 432 7.65 -0.14 3.62
C LEU A 432 7.85 -1.58 3.13
N GLN A 433 9.03 -2.15 3.41
CA GLN A 433 9.36 -3.53 3.03
C GLN A 433 8.38 -4.53 3.62
N LEU A 434 8.03 -4.36 4.89
CA LEU A 434 7.10 -5.25 5.60
C LEU A 434 5.72 -5.25 4.94
N SER A 435 5.19 -4.07 4.63
CA SER A 435 3.90 -3.94 3.96
C SER A 435 3.91 -4.59 2.57
N MET A 436 5.02 -4.48 1.84
CA MET A 436 5.12 -5.07 0.51
C MET A 436 5.23 -6.60 0.57
N SER A 437 6.02 -7.14 1.50
CA SER A 437 6.23 -8.59 1.63
C SER A 437 4.97 -9.30 2.14
N LEU A 438 4.43 -8.90 3.30
CA LEU A 438 3.24 -9.53 3.88
C LEU A 438 2.02 -9.35 2.98
N GLY A 439 1.85 -8.15 2.42
CA GLY A 439 0.77 -7.89 1.49
C GLY A 439 0.84 -8.72 0.21
N SER A 440 2.02 -9.22 -0.19
CA SER A 440 2.16 -10.07 -1.38
C SER A 440 1.70 -11.50 -1.17
N VAL A 441 1.64 -11.99 0.07
CA VAL A 441 1.30 -13.38 0.40
C VAL A 441 -0.03 -13.80 -0.21
N SER A 442 -1.07 -12.99 0.02
CA SER A 442 -2.41 -13.29 -0.50
C SER A 442 -2.74 -12.48 -1.77
N ASN A 443 -2.21 -11.27 -1.93
CA ASN A 443 -2.53 -10.46 -3.12
C ASN A 443 -1.84 -10.97 -4.39
N GLY A 444 -0.68 -11.63 -4.30
CA GLY A 444 -0.03 -12.24 -5.47
C GLY A 444 -0.93 -13.31 -6.11
N PRO A 445 -1.31 -14.37 -5.37
CA PRO A 445 -2.25 -15.38 -5.85
C PRO A 445 -3.59 -14.79 -6.29
N LEU A 446 -4.13 -13.81 -5.54
CA LEU A 446 -5.38 -13.14 -5.90
C LEU A 446 -5.28 -12.43 -7.25
N LEU A 447 -4.22 -11.66 -7.48
CA LEU A 447 -3.96 -11.03 -8.77
C LEU A 447 -3.80 -12.09 -9.88
N GLY A 448 -3.12 -13.20 -9.60
CA GLY A 448 -3.00 -14.33 -10.52
C GLY A 448 -4.36 -14.85 -10.99
N ILE A 449 -5.29 -15.09 -10.05
CA ILE A 449 -6.65 -15.58 -10.34
C ILE A 449 -7.45 -14.59 -11.19
N PHE A 450 -7.43 -13.30 -10.85
CA PHE A 450 -8.14 -12.28 -11.63
C PHE A 450 -7.55 -12.11 -13.03
N THR A 451 -6.23 -12.11 -13.14
CA THR A 451 -5.52 -12.02 -14.42
C THR A 451 -5.86 -13.22 -15.30
N LEU A 452 -5.87 -14.42 -14.73
CA LEU A 452 -6.33 -15.65 -15.37
C LEU A 452 -7.78 -15.51 -15.85
N GLY A 453 -8.67 -14.98 -15.00
CA GLY A 453 -10.07 -14.76 -15.36
C GLY A 453 -10.26 -13.82 -16.55
N VAL A 454 -9.54 -12.69 -16.54
CA VAL A 454 -9.70 -11.58 -17.52
C VAL A 454 -9.03 -11.89 -18.86
N LEU A 455 -7.93 -12.66 -18.86
CA LEU A 455 -7.08 -12.86 -20.03
C LEU A 455 -7.10 -14.28 -20.60
N VAL A 456 -7.41 -15.30 -19.79
CA VAL A 456 -7.24 -16.71 -20.17
C VAL A 456 -8.59 -17.40 -20.26
N PRO A 457 -9.20 -17.54 -21.47
CA PRO A 457 -10.56 -18.05 -21.61
C PRO A 457 -10.72 -19.54 -21.38
N TRP A 458 -9.65 -20.34 -21.58
CA TRP A 458 -9.69 -21.80 -21.37
C TRP A 458 -9.51 -22.23 -19.91
N ALA A 459 -9.12 -21.31 -19.02
CA ALA A 459 -8.94 -21.63 -17.60
C ALA A 459 -10.26 -21.95 -16.90
N ASN A 460 -10.29 -23.01 -16.10
CA ASN A 460 -11.47 -23.46 -15.35
C ASN A 460 -11.36 -23.12 -13.84
N GLY A 461 -12.47 -23.29 -13.11
CA GLY A 461 -12.55 -22.94 -11.69
C GLY A 461 -11.66 -23.79 -10.79
N THR A 462 -11.60 -25.11 -11.06
CA THR A 462 -10.76 -26.05 -10.30
C THR A 462 -9.27 -25.69 -10.41
N GLY A 463 -8.79 -25.43 -11.63
CA GLY A 463 -7.42 -24.99 -11.87
C GLY A 463 -7.12 -23.68 -11.15
N ALA A 464 -8.03 -22.70 -11.21
CA ALA A 464 -7.86 -21.43 -10.52
C ALA A 464 -7.74 -21.58 -8.99
N ILE A 465 -8.53 -22.46 -8.36
CA ILE A 465 -8.45 -22.73 -6.91
C ILE A 465 -7.14 -23.44 -6.56
N VAL A 466 -6.75 -24.47 -7.32
CA VAL A 466 -5.50 -25.21 -7.07
C VAL A 466 -4.29 -24.29 -7.24
N GLY A 467 -4.22 -23.54 -8.34
CA GLY A 467 -3.15 -22.57 -8.57
C GLY A 467 -3.11 -21.46 -7.51
N GLY A 468 -4.28 -20.97 -7.08
CA GLY A 468 -4.37 -20.00 -6.00
C GLY A 468 -3.88 -20.55 -4.66
N SER A 469 -4.22 -21.80 -4.34
CA SER A 469 -3.83 -22.46 -3.09
C SER A 469 -2.34 -22.78 -3.04
N VAL A 470 -1.78 -23.29 -4.14
CA VAL A 470 -0.33 -23.52 -4.27
C VAL A 470 0.43 -22.20 -4.19
N GLY A 471 -0.03 -21.17 -4.91
CA GLY A 471 0.57 -19.83 -4.83
C GLY A 471 0.55 -19.29 -3.41
N LEU A 472 -0.57 -19.40 -2.69
CA LEU A 472 -0.66 -18.97 -1.29
C LEU A 472 0.32 -19.73 -0.39
N ALA A 473 0.38 -21.06 -0.50
CA ALA A 473 1.27 -21.88 0.32
C ALA A 473 2.76 -21.55 0.09
N VAL A 474 3.17 -21.41 -1.17
CA VAL A 474 4.54 -21.04 -1.53
C VAL A 474 4.87 -19.63 -1.02
N MET A 475 3.95 -18.68 -1.19
CA MET A 475 4.19 -17.31 -0.72
C MET A 475 4.23 -17.19 0.81
N ILE A 476 3.43 -17.97 1.54
CA ILE A 476 3.52 -18.06 3.01
C ILE A 476 4.93 -18.53 3.39
N TRP A 477 5.40 -19.62 2.78
CA TRP A 477 6.73 -20.17 3.05
C TRP A 477 7.84 -19.15 2.77
N VAL A 478 7.84 -18.54 1.59
CA VAL A 478 8.88 -17.57 1.19
C VAL A 478 8.87 -16.35 2.09
N CYS A 479 7.70 -15.74 2.35
CA CYS A 479 7.63 -14.56 3.20
C CYS A 479 8.05 -14.85 4.64
N LEU A 480 7.63 -15.98 5.23
CA LEU A 480 8.04 -16.36 6.59
C LEU A 480 9.55 -16.58 6.67
N LYS A 481 10.14 -17.31 5.73
CA LYS A 481 11.60 -17.52 5.70
C LYS A 481 12.36 -16.21 5.52
N ALA A 482 11.90 -15.33 4.64
CA ALA A 482 12.51 -14.01 4.47
C ALA A 482 12.43 -13.17 5.76
N GLN A 483 11.29 -13.15 6.46
CA GLN A 483 11.17 -12.39 7.72
C GLN A 483 12.06 -12.99 8.82
N ILE A 484 12.15 -14.31 8.92
CA ILE A 484 13.05 -14.97 9.88
C ILE A 484 14.50 -14.63 9.56
N ALA A 485 14.93 -14.73 8.29
CA ALA A 485 16.29 -14.39 7.87
C ALA A 485 16.65 -12.91 8.11
N ILE A 486 15.70 -11.99 7.93
CA ILE A 486 15.90 -10.57 8.25
C ILE A 486 16.03 -10.38 9.76
N ALA A 487 15.24 -11.09 10.56
CA ALA A 487 15.25 -10.98 12.02
C ALA A 487 16.49 -11.63 12.66
N SER A 488 17.03 -12.71 12.07
CA SER A 488 18.28 -13.35 12.49
C SER A 488 19.54 -12.60 12.04
N GLY A 489 19.42 -11.73 11.02
CA GLY A 489 20.55 -11.05 10.41
C GLY A 489 21.20 -11.83 9.26
N ASP A 490 20.65 -12.97 8.86
CA ASP A 490 21.15 -13.76 7.72
C ASP A 490 20.89 -13.06 6.38
N LEU A 491 19.79 -12.31 6.28
CA LEU A 491 19.45 -11.49 5.11
C LEU A 491 19.64 -10.01 5.43
N THR A 492 20.78 -9.47 5.03
CA THR A 492 21.11 -8.04 5.12
C THR A 492 21.11 -7.39 3.74
N PHE A 493 20.97 -6.06 3.71
CA PHE A 493 21.02 -5.27 2.49
C PHE A 493 22.04 -4.16 2.67
N ASP A 494 22.82 -3.90 1.63
CA ASP A 494 23.84 -2.85 1.63
C ASP A 494 23.21 -1.49 1.92
N VAL A 495 23.69 -0.82 2.96
CA VAL A 495 23.27 0.54 3.32
C VAL A 495 24.27 1.57 2.77
N LYS A 496 23.79 2.78 2.47
CA LYS A 496 24.65 3.89 2.05
C LYS A 496 25.48 4.41 3.24
N PRO A 497 26.69 4.91 3.00
CA PRO A 497 27.56 5.37 4.07
C PRO A 497 26.92 6.51 4.87
N VAL A 498 27.21 6.52 6.17
CA VAL A 498 26.77 7.51 7.15
C VAL A 498 27.96 7.90 8.03
N ASP A 499 27.88 9.05 8.69
CA ASP A 499 28.92 9.56 9.57
C ASP A 499 28.30 9.96 10.92
N THR A 500 29.10 9.91 11.98
CA THR A 500 28.73 10.32 13.35
C THR A 500 29.74 11.29 13.97
N ARG A 501 30.81 11.65 13.23
CA ARG A 501 31.89 12.52 13.72
C ARG A 501 31.44 13.95 14.02
N GLY A 502 30.36 14.41 13.40
CA GLY A 502 29.77 15.73 13.62
C GLY A 502 28.77 15.81 14.78
N CYS A 503 28.51 14.70 15.49
CA CYS A 503 27.57 14.71 16.61
C CYS A 503 28.14 15.45 17.83
N SER A 504 27.40 16.45 18.32
CA SER A 504 27.79 17.27 19.48
C SER A 504 27.38 16.70 20.84
N TYR A 505 26.52 15.67 20.86
CA TYR A 505 26.00 15.04 22.07
C TYR A 505 26.67 13.68 22.33
N HIS A 506 26.65 13.25 23.60
CA HIS A 506 27.17 11.93 23.98
C HIS A 506 26.18 10.84 23.60
N PHE A 507 26.68 9.79 22.96
CA PHE A 507 25.94 8.58 22.67
C PHE A 507 26.85 7.38 22.83
N ILE A 508 26.28 6.25 23.24
CA ILE A 508 26.98 4.97 23.16
C ILE A 508 26.85 4.53 21.71
N ALA A 509 27.96 4.54 20.97
CA ALA A 509 27.99 3.93 19.66
C ALA A 509 27.64 2.45 19.85
N SER A 510 26.39 2.06 19.56
CA SER A 510 26.11 0.66 19.31
C SER A 510 26.97 0.30 18.10
N GLU A 511 27.90 -0.64 18.28
CA GLU A 511 28.79 -1.20 17.25
C GLU A 511 28.18 -0.99 15.85
N PRO A 512 28.85 -0.23 14.96
CA PRO A 512 28.45 -0.19 13.56
C PRO A 512 28.21 -1.63 13.11
N MET A 513 27.11 -1.90 12.43
CA MET A 513 26.89 -3.21 11.80
C MET A 513 28.04 -3.57 10.83
N SER A 514 28.90 -2.61 10.49
CA SER A 514 30.14 -2.75 9.73
C SER A 514 31.43 -2.99 10.56
N MET A 515 31.44 -2.82 11.89
CA MET A 515 32.63 -2.96 12.76
C MET A 515 32.69 -4.31 13.50
N LEU A 516 31.56 -4.99 13.69
CA LEU A 516 31.51 -6.36 14.18
C LEU A 516 32.18 -7.38 13.23
N ALA A 517 32.59 -6.97 12.03
CA ALA A 517 33.39 -7.76 11.11
C ALA A 517 34.91 -7.70 11.40
N ILE A 518 35.41 -6.80 12.25
CA ILE A 518 36.86 -6.65 12.51
C ILE A 518 37.31 -7.43 13.75
N ASN A 519 36.41 -7.72 14.70
CA ASN A 519 36.73 -8.46 15.94
C ASN A 519 36.12 -9.87 16.03
N ALA A 520 35.48 -10.36 14.96
CA ALA A 520 35.30 -11.80 14.82
C ALA A 520 36.70 -12.41 14.61
N THR A 521 37.15 -13.23 15.55
CA THR A 521 38.32 -14.09 15.43
C THR A 521 38.44 -14.59 13.99
N VAL A 522 39.50 -14.17 13.31
CA VAL A 522 39.89 -14.64 11.98
C VAL A 522 39.73 -16.17 11.99
N PRO A 523 38.76 -16.74 11.25
CA PRO A 523 38.70 -18.18 11.07
C PRO A 523 40.01 -18.63 10.43
N PRO A 524 40.48 -19.86 10.67
CA PRO A 524 41.62 -20.39 9.94
C PRO A 524 41.41 -20.16 8.44
N ILE A 525 42.47 -19.74 7.74
CA ILE A 525 42.52 -19.30 6.33
C ILE A 525 42.07 -20.37 5.32
N ASP A 526 41.45 -21.47 5.76
CA ASP A 526 41.03 -22.62 4.94
C ASP A 526 39.51 -22.78 4.77
N SER A 527 38.66 -21.88 5.26
CA SER A 527 37.26 -21.85 4.83
C SER A 527 37.07 -20.78 3.76
N THR A 528 37.00 -21.21 2.50
CA THR A 528 36.30 -20.46 1.46
C THR A 528 34.99 -19.90 2.06
N PRO A 529 34.67 -18.60 1.92
CA PRO A 529 33.35 -18.13 2.29
C PRO A 529 32.39 -18.95 1.42
N ALA A 530 31.62 -19.84 2.04
CA ALA A 530 30.57 -20.54 1.33
C ALA A 530 29.68 -19.45 0.75
N GLU A 531 29.69 -19.27 -0.57
CA GLU A 531 28.75 -18.39 -1.23
C GLU A 531 27.36 -18.82 -0.71
N PRO A 532 26.56 -17.89 -0.16
CA PRO A 532 25.27 -18.26 0.40
C PRO A 532 24.47 -18.96 -0.71
N GLU A 533 24.20 -20.25 -0.55
CA GLU A 533 23.46 -21.03 -1.52
C GLU A 533 22.18 -20.26 -1.88
N PHE A 534 21.93 -20.09 -3.19
CA PHE A 534 20.79 -19.32 -3.66
C PHE A 534 19.51 -19.83 -3.02
N ALA A 535 18.89 -18.99 -2.18
CA ALA A 535 17.63 -19.29 -1.55
C ALA A 535 16.53 -18.41 -2.15
N LEU A 536 15.39 -19.00 -2.48
CA LEU A 536 14.26 -18.30 -3.12
C LEU A 536 13.78 -17.08 -2.31
N TYR A 537 14.00 -17.07 -0.99
CA TYR A 537 13.63 -15.97 -0.09
C TYR A 537 14.67 -14.84 0.00
N HIS A 538 15.81 -14.95 -0.69
CA HIS A 538 16.78 -13.85 -0.88
C HIS A 538 16.39 -12.91 -2.02
N ILE A 539 15.38 -13.27 -2.82
CA ILE A 539 14.86 -12.41 -3.88
C ILE A 539 14.26 -11.13 -3.27
N SER A 540 14.41 -10.00 -3.96
CA SER A 540 13.80 -8.74 -3.55
C SER A 540 12.29 -8.87 -3.35
N TYR A 541 11.81 -8.26 -2.28
CA TYR A 541 10.39 -8.22 -1.93
C TYR A 541 9.51 -7.58 -3.03
N LEU A 542 10.08 -6.81 -3.96
CA LEU A 542 9.36 -6.27 -5.12
C LEU A 542 8.91 -7.36 -6.10
N TRP A 543 9.60 -8.51 -6.13
CA TRP A 543 9.22 -9.64 -6.97
C TRP A 543 8.16 -10.54 -6.35
N TYR A 544 7.85 -10.39 -5.05
CA TYR A 544 6.99 -11.33 -4.33
C TYR A 544 5.57 -11.38 -4.90
N THR A 545 4.99 -10.22 -5.26
CA THR A 545 3.67 -10.20 -5.91
C THR A 545 3.73 -10.89 -7.27
N THR A 546 4.77 -10.63 -8.06
CA THR A 546 4.99 -11.26 -9.38
C THR A 546 5.11 -12.77 -9.27
N MET A 547 5.93 -13.26 -8.34
CA MET A 547 6.11 -14.67 -8.07
C MET A 547 4.78 -15.34 -7.69
N GLY A 548 4.04 -14.77 -6.72
CA GLY A 548 2.73 -15.30 -6.32
C GLY A 548 1.73 -15.34 -7.46
N ALA A 549 1.67 -14.30 -8.29
CA ALA A 549 0.77 -14.24 -9.45
C ALA A 549 1.16 -15.26 -10.54
N LEU A 550 2.46 -15.36 -10.87
CA LEU A 550 2.96 -16.27 -11.89
C LEU A 550 2.77 -17.74 -11.49
N ILE A 551 3.14 -18.12 -10.26
CA ILE A 551 2.93 -19.49 -9.75
C ILE A 551 1.45 -19.86 -9.86
N THR A 552 0.56 -18.95 -9.43
CA THR A 552 -0.88 -19.19 -9.52
C THR A 552 -1.36 -19.35 -10.96
N ILE A 553 -0.93 -18.49 -11.88
CA ILE A 553 -1.33 -18.59 -13.30
C ILE A 553 -0.81 -19.89 -13.92
N VAL A 554 0.47 -20.21 -13.75
CA VAL A 554 1.10 -21.39 -14.36
C VAL A 554 0.43 -22.67 -13.88
N ILE A 555 0.31 -22.86 -12.57
CA ILE A 555 -0.33 -24.04 -12.00
C ILE A 555 -1.81 -24.11 -12.40
N ALA A 556 -2.53 -22.98 -12.39
CA ALA A 556 -3.94 -22.97 -12.76
C ALA A 556 -4.17 -23.36 -14.22
N VAL A 557 -3.30 -22.92 -15.14
CA VAL A 557 -3.38 -23.29 -16.56
C VAL A 557 -3.09 -24.78 -16.74
N ILE A 558 -2.03 -25.30 -16.14
CA ILE A 558 -1.68 -26.74 -16.20
C ILE A 558 -2.83 -27.60 -15.70
N VAL A 559 -3.35 -27.31 -14.51
CA VAL A 559 -4.46 -28.07 -13.91
C VAL A 559 -5.75 -27.90 -14.73
N SER A 560 -6.00 -26.74 -15.34
CA SER A 560 -7.16 -26.56 -16.21
C SER A 560 -7.12 -27.49 -17.42
N PHE A 561 -5.94 -27.72 -18.01
CA PHE A 561 -5.78 -28.66 -19.13
C PHE A 561 -5.90 -30.12 -18.69
N ILE A 562 -5.44 -30.47 -17.49
CA ILE A 562 -5.53 -31.83 -16.94
C ILE A 562 -6.98 -32.20 -16.60
N VAL A 563 -7.72 -31.31 -15.93
CA VAL A 563 -9.09 -31.57 -15.46
C VAL A 563 -10.12 -31.42 -16.57
N GLY A 564 -9.81 -30.59 -17.58
CA GLY A 564 -10.71 -30.29 -18.70
C GLY A 564 -10.90 -28.78 -18.85
N ALA A 565 -10.38 -28.23 -19.95
CA ALA A 565 -10.41 -26.80 -20.20
C ALA A 565 -11.84 -26.28 -20.43
N ASN A 566 -12.10 -25.04 -20.01
CA ASN A 566 -13.35 -24.37 -20.31
C ASN A 566 -13.48 -24.13 -21.81
N LYS A 567 -14.71 -24.23 -22.34
CA LYS A 567 -15.03 -23.90 -23.73
C LYS A 567 -15.27 -22.40 -23.87
N PRO A 568 -14.37 -21.64 -24.53
CA PRO A 568 -14.50 -20.19 -24.63
C PRO A 568 -15.78 -19.74 -25.36
N ASP A 569 -16.27 -20.56 -26.29
CA ASP A 569 -17.40 -20.23 -27.15
C ASP A 569 -18.74 -20.23 -26.42
N GLU A 570 -18.84 -20.85 -25.23
CA GLU A 570 -20.05 -20.88 -24.42
C GLU A 570 -20.11 -19.74 -23.38
N MET A 571 -19.00 -19.02 -23.17
CA MET A 571 -18.87 -18.04 -22.09
C MET A 571 -19.35 -16.64 -22.46
N ASN A 572 -19.81 -15.83 -21.51
CA ASN A 572 -20.14 -14.42 -21.80
C ASN A 572 -18.86 -13.63 -22.16
N PRO A 573 -18.74 -13.05 -23.39
CA PRO A 573 -17.53 -12.32 -23.78
C PRO A 573 -17.23 -11.12 -22.87
N ASN A 574 -18.25 -10.50 -22.27
CA ASN A 574 -18.08 -9.31 -21.43
C ASN A 574 -17.26 -9.57 -20.14
N LEU A 575 -16.99 -10.84 -19.81
CA LEU A 575 -16.14 -11.24 -18.69
C LEU A 575 -14.63 -11.12 -18.98
N PHE A 576 -14.27 -10.90 -20.24
CA PHE A 576 -12.88 -10.85 -20.69
C PHE A 576 -12.48 -9.43 -21.08
N SER A 577 -11.17 -9.16 -21.11
CA SER A 577 -10.66 -7.89 -21.62
C SER A 577 -11.12 -7.61 -23.06
N PRO A 578 -11.24 -6.33 -23.48
CA PRO A 578 -11.66 -5.98 -24.84
C PRO A 578 -10.84 -6.65 -25.95
N PHE A 579 -9.55 -6.91 -25.69
CA PHE A 579 -8.68 -7.63 -26.60
C PHE A 579 -9.15 -9.09 -26.81
N ILE A 580 -9.35 -9.83 -25.72
CA ILE A 580 -9.83 -11.22 -25.76
C ILE A 580 -11.26 -11.28 -26.31
N GLN A 581 -12.12 -10.31 -25.99
CA GLN A 581 -13.46 -10.20 -26.56
C GLN A 581 -13.46 -10.18 -28.08
N ARG A 582 -12.54 -9.42 -28.70
CA ARG A 582 -12.41 -9.38 -30.16
C ARG A 582 -12.01 -10.73 -30.73
N ILE A 583 -11.07 -11.43 -30.08
CA ILE A 583 -10.64 -12.76 -30.49
C ILE A 583 -11.80 -13.77 -30.42
N LEU A 584 -12.52 -13.79 -29.29
CA LEU A 584 -13.66 -14.71 -29.10
C LEU A 584 -14.80 -14.42 -30.09
N ARG A 585 -15.13 -13.15 -30.34
CA ARG A 585 -16.14 -12.78 -31.34
C ARG A 585 -15.75 -13.22 -32.75
N ARG A 586 -14.48 -13.04 -33.16
CA ARG A 586 -13.98 -13.51 -34.46
C ARG A 586 -14.07 -15.02 -34.59
N ARG A 587 -13.69 -15.77 -33.55
CA ARG A 587 -13.81 -17.24 -33.52
C ARG A 587 -15.26 -17.70 -33.68
N ARG A 588 -16.20 -17.09 -32.94
CA ARG A 588 -17.63 -17.41 -33.06
C ARG A 588 -18.20 -17.12 -34.45
N ILE A 589 -17.79 -16.01 -35.06
CA ILE A 589 -18.21 -15.67 -36.43
C ILE A 589 -17.68 -16.72 -37.41
N ALA A 590 -16.40 -17.07 -37.33
CA ALA A 590 -15.80 -18.10 -38.18
C ALA A 590 -16.48 -19.47 -38.02
N ALA A 591 -16.78 -19.87 -36.78
CA ALA A 591 -17.50 -21.12 -36.50
C ALA A 591 -18.94 -21.10 -37.06
N ARG A 592 -19.65 -19.97 -36.98
CA ARG A 592 -20.98 -19.81 -37.59
C ARG A 592 -20.93 -19.89 -39.11
N CYS A 593 -19.99 -19.20 -39.75
CA CYS A 593 -19.82 -19.27 -41.21
C CYS A 593 -19.50 -20.70 -41.67
N GLN A 594 -18.65 -21.43 -40.93
CA GLN A 594 -18.39 -22.85 -41.22
C GLN A 594 -19.66 -23.71 -41.10
N LEU A 595 -20.46 -23.49 -40.05
CA LEU A 595 -21.72 -24.22 -39.86
C LEU A 595 -22.73 -23.90 -40.97
N GLU A 596 -22.83 -22.65 -41.40
CA GLU A 596 -23.69 -22.19 -42.50
C GLU A 596 -23.26 -22.77 -43.85
N MET A 597 -21.95 -22.86 -44.13
CA MET A 597 -21.45 -23.52 -45.35
C MET A 597 -21.77 -25.02 -45.36
N VAL A 598 -21.61 -25.72 -44.23
CA VAL A 598 -21.91 -27.15 -44.13
C VAL A 598 -23.42 -27.40 -44.26
N THR A 599 -24.25 -26.62 -43.56
CA THR A 599 -25.71 -26.76 -43.63
C THR A 599 -26.31 -26.30 -44.97
N GLY A 600 -25.71 -25.29 -45.61
CA GLY A 600 -26.04 -24.87 -46.98
C GLY A 600 -25.71 -25.94 -48.00
N GLY A 601 -24.49 -26.52 -47.95
CA GLY A 601 -24.10 -27.61 -48.83
C GLY A 601 -24.93 -28.87 -48.63
N ILE A 602 -25.34 -29.19 -47.39
CA ILE A 602 -26.27 -30.31 -47.14
C ILE A 602 -27.65 -30.04 -47.75
N LYS A 603 -28.15 -28.80 -47.73
CA LYS A 603 -29.42 -28.47 -48.38
C LYS A 603 -29.36 -28.59 -49.90
N GLU A 604 -28.23 -28.22 -50.52
CA GLU A 604 -27.99 -28.41 -51.96
C GLU A 604 -27.79 -29.88 -52.36
N ILE A 605 -27.31 -30.75 -51.45
CA ILE A 605 -27.20 -32.19 -51.69
C ILE A 605 -28.55 -32.91 -51.51
N ILE A 606 -29.45 -32.34 -50.70
CA ILE A 606 -30.80 -32.90 -50.44
C ILE A 606 -31.82 -32.45 -51.49
N GLN A 607 -31.59 -31.33 -52.18
CA GLN A 607 -32.34 -30.91 -53.38
C GLN A 607 -31.85 -31.66 -54.62
#